data_AF-A0A1S8L363-F1
#
_entry.id   AF-A0A1S8L363-F1
#
_cell.length_a   1.000
_cell.length_b   1.000
_cell.length_c   1.000
_cell.angle_alpha   90.00
_cell.angle_beta   90.00
_cell.angle_gamma   90.00
#
_symmetry.space_group_name_H-M   'P 1'
#
loop_
_entity.id
_entity.type
_entity.pdbx_description
1 polymer ?
#
loop_
_entity_poly.entity_id
_entity_poly.type
_entity_poly.pdbx_seq_one_letter_code
_entity_poly.pdbx_strand_id
1 'polypeptide(L)'
;MVSKRKEFKKLKVPYYDEKNDDKGHYEISTLEEKTVSNYTGYNFAQLDELNVFEYWLLLRDAVIYNCSQSKEGKKYLDKCWLMDQTEPDRNTLKKYFNK
;
A
#
# COMPACT_ATOMS: atom_id res chain seq x y z
N MET A 1 -30.99 -2.99 11.03
CA MET A 1 -29.94 -2.71 10.01
C MET A 1 -29.38 -4.06 9.56
N VAL A 2 -29.63 -4.46 8.32
CA VAL A 2 -29.08 -5.70 7.76
C VAL A 2 -27.60 -5.45 7.48
N SER A 3 -26.73 -5.99 8.33
CA SER A 3 -25.30 -6.06 8.06
C SER A 3 -25.12 -6.85 6.77
N LYS A 4 -24.72 -6.17 5.68
CA LYS A 4 -24.33 -6.84 4.44
C LYS A 4 -23.14 -7.73 4.80
N ARG A 5 -23.38 -9.04 4.96
CA ARG A 5 -22.30 -10.02 5.07
C ARG A 5 -21.44 -9.85 3.82
N LYS A 6 -20.19 -9.42 4.01
CA LYS A 6 -19.20 -9.35 2.94
C LYS A 6 -19.14 -10.76 2.33
N GLU A 7 -19.59 -10.93 1.09
CA GLU A 7 -19.54 -12.23 0.43
C GLU A 7 -18.07 -12.56 0.20
N PHE A 8 -17.54 -13.50 0.99
CA PHE A 8 -16.17 -13.95 0.82
C PHE A 8 -16.09 -14.79 -0.45
N LYS A 9 -15.32 -14.31 -1.43
CA LYS A 9 -15.01 -15.07 -2.65
C LYS A 9 -14.37 -16.39 -2.24
N LYS A 10 -14.90 -17.52 -2.72
CA LYS A 10 -14.35 -18.85 -2.40
C LYS A 10 -12.90 -18.93 -2.87
N LEU A 11 -11.97 -18.92 -1.92
CA LEU A 11 -10.54 -19.00 -2.19
C LEU A 11 -10.21 -20.45 -2.58
N LYS A 12 -9.57 -20.63 -3.73
CA LYS A 12 -8.98 -21.90 -4.15
C LYS A 12 -7.48 -21.78 -3.93
N VAL A 13 -6.89 -22.73 -3.21
CA VAL A 13 -5.43 -22.78 -3.08
C VAL A 13 -4.87 -23.03 -4.48
N PRO A 14 -3.99 -22.16 -4.99
CA PRO A 14 -3.35 -22.38 -6.28
C PRO A 14 -2.61 -23.72 -6.27
N TYR A 15 -2.87 -24.53 -7.29
CA TYR A 15 -2.17 -25.78 -7.54
C TYR A 15 -1.95 -25.86 -9.05
N TYR A 16 -0.76 -26.30 -9.46
CA TYR A 16 -0.35 -26.25 -10.87
C TYR A 16 0.53 -27.45 -11.23
N ASP A 17 0.14 -28.15 -12.29
CA ASP A 17 0.97 -29.14 -13.00
C ASP A 17 1.52 -28.46 -14.28
N GLU A 18 2.84 -28.55 -14.49
CA GLU A 18 3.68 -27.74 -15.39
C GLU A 18 3.17 -27.49 -16.85
N LYS A 19 2.39 -26.43 -17.12
CA LYS A 19 2.27 -25.77 -18.46
C LYS A 19 2.01 -24.25 -18.39
N ASN A 20 3.07 -23.49 -18.73
CA ASN A 20 3.32 -22.09 -18.36
C ASN A 20 2.27 -21.07 -18.80
N ASP A 21 2.01 -20.09 -17.94
CA ASP A 21 1.69 -18.71 -18.35
C ASP A 21 2.20 -17.70 -17.29
N ASP A 22 2.90 -16.65 -17.74
CA ASP A 22 3.84 -15.85 -16.93
C ASP A 22 3.19 -14.57 -16.34
N LYS A 23 1.86 -14.57 -16.18
CA LYS A 23 1.10 -13.48 -15.57
C LYS A 23 0.46 -13.95 -14.27
N GLY A 24 0.79 -13.29 -13.16
CA GLY A 24 0.17 -13.55 -11.87
C GLY A 24 -1.35 -13.36 -11.92
N HIS A 25 -2.11 -14.44 -11.73
CA HIS A 25 -3.58 -14.44 -11.74
C HIS A 25 -4.21 -14.35 -10.34
N TYR A 26 -3.39 -14.30 -9.30
CA TYR A 26 -3.84 -14.34 -7.91
C TYR A 26 -3.64 -13.01 -7.22
N GLU A 27 -4.68 -12.57 -6.52
CA GLU A 27 -4.66 -11.41 -5.65
C GLU A 27 -4.42 -11.89 -4.20
N ILE A 28 -3.49 -11.25 -3.51
CA ILE A 28 -3.21 -11.54 -2.10
C ILE A 28 -4.04 -10.59 -1.26
N SER A 29 -5.13 -11.08 -0.68
CA SER A 29 -6.02 -10.24 0.14
C SER A 29 -5.36 -9.73 1.42
N THR A 30 -4.31 -10.40 1.91
CA THR A 30 -3.64 -10.07 3.19
C THR A 30 -2.30 -9.35 3.01
N LEU A 31 -2.10 -8.71 1.85
CA LEU A 31 -0.82 -8.09 1.51
C LEU A 31 -0.47 -6.92 2.44
N GLU A 32 -1.49 -6.15 2.84
CA GLU A 32 -1.34 -4.99 3.73
C GLU A 32 -0.92 -5.44 5.12
N GLU A 33 -1.60 -6.42 5.71
CA GLU A 33 -1.26 -7.04 6.99
C GLU A 33 0.14 -7.62 6.97
N LYS A 34 0.52 -8.29 5.87
CA LYS A 34 1.89 -8.80 5.71
C LYS A 34 2.92 -7.67 5.65
N THR A 35 2.57 -6.56 5.01
CA THR A 35 3.43 -5.37 4.90
C THR A 35 3.66 -4.74 6.27
N VAL A 36 2.60 -4.53 7.05
CA VAL A 36 2.68 -4.02 8.43
C VAL A 36 3.45 -4.98 9.32
N SER A 37 3.14 -6.28 9.25
CA SER A 37 3.84 -7.33 10.01
C SER A 37 5.35 -7.30 9.75
N ASN A 38 5.78 -7.15 8.50
CA ASN A 38 7.21 -7.06 8.17
C ASN A 38 7.87 -5.78 8.72
N TYR A 39 7.11 -4.69 8.83
CA TYR A 39 7.62 -3.41 9.34
C TYR A 39 7.71 -3.39 10.88
N THR A 40 6.71 -3.92 11.58
CA THR A 40 6.64 -3.86 13.06
C THR A 40 7.17 -5.11 13.75
N GLY A 41 7.21 -6.24 13.06
CA GLY A 41 7.47 -7.56 13.65
C GLY A 41 6.25 -8.21 14.31
N TYR A 42 5.08 -7.59 14.26
CA TYR A 42 3.85 -8.16 14.83
C TYR A 42 3.35 -9.35 14.02
N ASN A 43 2.77 -10.33 14.71
CA ASN A 43 2.04 -11.42 14.07
C ASN A 43 0.60 -11.00 13.75
N PHE A 44 -0.12 -11.83 12.98
CA PHE A 44 -1.47 -11.50 12.52
C PHE A 44 -2.47 -11.34 13.68
N ALA A 45 -2.34 -12.12 14.76
CA ALA A 45 -3.23 -11.98 15.91
C ALA A 45 -3.02 -10.63 16.62
N GLN A 46 -1.77 -10.17 16.75
CA GLN A 46 -1.46 -8.85 17.30
C GLN A 46 -1.96 -7.71 16.42
N LEU A 47 -1.96 -7.89 15.09
CA LEU A 47 -2.53 -6.90 14.17
C LEU A 47 -4.05 -6.81 14.30
N ASP A 48 -4.73 -7.94 14.52
CA ASP A 48 -6.19 -7.98 14.74
C ASP A 48 -6.62 -7.30 16.06
N GLU A 49 -5.70 -7.17 17.03
CA GLU A 49 -5.93 -6.46 18.29
C GLU A 49 -5.79 -4.94 18.17
N LEU A 50 -5.16 -4.44 17.11
CA LEU A 50 -4.99 -3.01 16.88
C LEU A 50 -6.33 -2.35 16.56
N ASN A 51 -6.51 -1.12 17.03
CA ASN A 51 -7.62 -0.33 16.53
C ASN A 51 -7.34 0.15 15.08
N VAL A 52 -8.41 0.54 14.39
CA VAL A 52 -8.33 0.92 12.96
C VAL A 52 -7.37 2.08 12.69
N PHE A 53 -7.24 3.03 13.63
CA PHE A 53 -6.36 4.19 13.46
C PHE A 53 -4.89 3.81 13.64
N GLU A 54 -4.59 2.96 14.62
CA GLU A 54 -3.25 2.41 14.85
C GLU A 54 -2.79 1.59 13.65
N TYR A 55 -3.65 0.70 13.15
CA TYR A 55 -3.34 -0.13 11.99
C TYR A 55 -3.06 0.74 10.74
N TRP A 56 -3.90 1.74 10.45
CA TRP A 56 -3.70 2.62 9.30
C TRP A 56 -2.46 3.50 9.41
N LEU A 57 -2.12 3.98 10.62
CA LEU A 57 -0.88 4.71 10.84
C LEU A 57 0.33 3.83 10.50
N LEU A 58 0.36 2.60 11.04
CA LEU A 58 1.45 1.66 10.81
C LEU A 58 1.52 1.21 9.34
N LEU A 59 0.39 1.01 8.67
CA LEU A 59 0.34 0.70 7.25
C LEU A 59 0.95 1.81 6.39
N ARG A 60 0.57 3.06 6.66
CA ARG A 60 1.14 4.21 5.96
C ARG A 60 2.65 4.28 6.15
N ASP A 61 3.12 4.18 7.39
CA ASP A 61 4.56 4.26 7.70
C ASP A 61 5.33 3.08 7.10
N ALA A 62 4.77 1.87 7.12
CA ALA A 62 5.36 0.70 6.49
C ALA A 62 5.53 0.89 4.98
N VAL A 63 4.51 1.41 4.28
CA VAL A 63 4.59 1.70 2.83
C VAL A 63 5.65 2.74 2.53
N ILE A 64 5.66 3.86 3.27
CA ILE A 64 6.65 4.92 3.11
C ILE A 64 8.06 4.39 3.37
N TYR A 65 8.26 3.63 4.46
CA TYR A 65 9.53 3.04 4.80
C TYR A 65 10.04 2.12 3.69
N ASN A 66 9.20 1.21 3.19
CA ASN A 66 9.56 0.28 2.13
C ASN A 66 9.92 0.99 0.82
N CYS A 67 9.12 1.97 0.40
CA CYS A 67 9.44 2.77 -0.79
C CYS A 67 10.71 3.60 -0.61
N SER A 68 10.99 4.10 0.59
CA SER A 68 12.19 4.90 0.86
C SER A 68 13.50 4.11 0.77
N GLN A 69 13.47 2.77 0.79
CA GLN A 69 14.69 1.95 0.71
C GLN A 69 15.32 1.92 -0.69
N SER A 70 14.57 2.25 -1.75
CA SER A 70 15.06 2.20 -3.13
C SER A 70 15.00 3.56 -3.82
N LYS A 71 15.85 3.77 -4.83
CA LYS A 71 15.85 5.01 -5.62
C LYS A 71 14.51 5.20 -6.37
N GLU A 72 13.96 4.11 -6.89
CA GLU A 72 12.69 4.13 -7.62
C GLU A 72 11.50 4.38 -6.69
N GLY A 73 11.52 3.77 -5.50
CA GLY A 73 10.49 4.01 -4.49
C GLY A 73 10.50 5.43 -3.94
N LYS A 74 11.68 6.06 -3.75
CA LYS A 74 11.77 7.50 -3.43
C LYS A 74 11.13 8.37 -4.52
N LYS A 75 11.45 8.12 -5.79
CA LYS A 75 10.82 8.82 -6.92
C LYS A 75 9.30 8.61 -6.97
N TYR A 76 8.82 7.42 -6.57
CA TYR A 76 7.39 7.15 -6.45
C TYR A 76 6.75 8.02 -5.37
N LEU A 77 7.36 8.09 -4.18
CA LEU A 77 6.89 8.96 -3.08
C LEU A 77 6.88 10.44 -3.48
N ASP A 78 7.90 10.92 -4.20
CA ASP A 78 7.93 12.31 -4.69
C ASP A 78 6.74 12.61 -5.63
N LYS A 79 6.37 11.65 -6.48
CA LYS A 79 5.18 11.77 -7.35
C LYS A 79 3.89 11.75 -6.55
N CYS A 80 3.76 10.88 -5.56
CA CYS A 80 2.61 10.86 -4.65
C CYS A 80 2.46 12.22 -3.95
N TRP A 81 3.55 12.74 -3.39
CA TRP A 81 3.56 14.04 -2.72
C TRP A 81 3.13 15.18 -3.65
N LEU A 82 3.57 15.16 -4.91
CA LEU A 82 3.17 16.15 -5.92
C LEU A 82 1.68 16.05 -6.24
N MET A 83 1.12 14.85 -6.34
CA MET A 83 -0.30 14.64 -6.62
C MET A 83 -1.21 15.03 -5.46
N ASP A 84 -0.70 14.92 -4.22
CA ASP A 84 -1.42 15.34 -3.01
C ASP A 84 -1.45 16.87 -2.84
N GLN A 85 -0.62 17.62 -3.58
CA GLN A 85 -0.65 19.08 -3.54
C GLN A 85 -1.96 19.59 -4.17
N THR A 86 -2.75 20.30 -3.37
CA THR A 86 -3.98 20.96 -3.84
C THR A 86 -3.75 22.42 -4.24
N GLU A 87 -2.65 23.01 -3.78
CA GLU A 87 -2.27 24.38 -4.10
C GLU A 87 -1.08 24.42 -5.08
N PRO A 88 -1.09 25.36 -6.05
CA PRO A 88 0.03 25.50 -6.97
C PRO A 88 1.26 26.04 -6.25
N ASP A 89 2.45 25.51 -6.57
CA ASP A 89 3.72 26.05 -6.09
C ASP A 89 4.03 27.39 -6.77
N ARG A 90 3.49 28.46 -6.19
CA ARG A 90 3.61 29.84 -6.68
C ARG A 90 5.06 30.32 -6.72
N ASN A 91 5.92 29.81 -5.84
CA ASN A 91 7.32 30.24 -5.78
C ASN A 91 8.10 29.71 -6.97
N THR A 92 7.90 28.44 -7.31
CA THR A 92 8.55 27.82 -8.47
C THR A 92 7.97 28.37 -9.77
N LEU A 93 6.65 28.58 -9.84
CA LEU A 93 6.01 29.25 -10.97
C LEU A 93 6.54 30.66 -11.19
N LYS A 94 6.70 31.47 -10.14
CA LYS A 94 7.29 32.81 -10.26
C LYS A 94 8.72 32.76 -10.79
N LYS A 95 9.56 31.84 -10.33
CA LYS A 95 10.93 31.67 -10.85
C LYS A 95 10.97 31.26 -12.32
N TYR A 96 10.05 30.41 -12.75
CA TYR A 96 9.97 29.93 -14.14
C TYR A 96 9.38 30.96 -15.10
N PHE A 97 8.36 31.72 -14.66
CA PHE A 97 7.60 32.63 -15.52
C PHE A 97 7.99 34.11 -15.41
N ASN A 98 8.65 34.57 -14.32
CA ASN A 98 9.24 35.92 -14.28
C ASN A 98 10.59 35.94 -15.02
N LYS A 99 10.54 35.87 -16.35
CA LYS A 99 11.47 36.62 -17.19
C LYS A 99 11.02 38.07 -17.28
#